data_AF-A0A426T952-F1
#
_entry.id   AF-A0A426T952-F1
#
_cell.length_a   1.000
_cell.length_b   1.000
_cell.length_c   1.000
_cell.angle_alpha   90.00
_cell.angle_beta   90.00
_cell.angle_gamma   90.00
#
_symmetry.space_group_name_H-M   'P 1'
#
loop_
_entity.id
_entity.type
_entity.pdbx_description
1 polymer ?
#
loop_
_entity_poly.entity_id
_entity_poly.type
_entity_poly.pdbx_seq_one_letter_code
_entity_poly.pdbx_strand_id
1 'polypeptide(L)'
;MLEKAKELASQEFSRLSGREIKAEDCFVVWFSKTLQNWKALVSTSQIQSDEKCGDYAEVTYNGDKAETYVDVYAKVSNRAIKD
;
A
#
# COMPACT_ATOMS: atom_id res chain seq x y z
N MET A 1 -2.45 7.64 -10.91
CA MET A 1 -3.05 7.32 -9.59
C MET A 1 -2.59 5.94 -9.16
N LEU A 2 -2.90 4.86 -9.91
CA LEU A 2 -2.46 3.51 -9.56
C LEU A 2 -0.92 3.34 -9.54
N GLU A 3 -0.22 3.77 -10.60
CA GLU A 3 1.26 3.71 -10.62
C GLU A 3 1.88 4.55 -9.51
N LYS A 4 1.41 5.80 -9.34
CA LYS A 4 1.79 6.64 -8.19
C LYS A 4 1.54 5.97 -6.84
N ALA A 5 0.45 5.20 -6.68
CA ALA A 5 0.18 4.47 -5.45
C ALA A 5 1.22 3.38 -5.20
N LYS A 6 1.57 2.60 -6.24
CA LYS A 6 2.63 1.58 -6.16
C LYS A 6 3.98 2.18 -5.81
N GLU A 7 4.34 3.30 -6.45
CA GLU A 7 5.60 4.01 -6.19
C GLU A 7 5.69 4.49 -4.73
N LEU A 8 4.64 5.12 -4.22
CA LEU A 8 4.62 5.63 -2.84
C LEU A 8 4.62 4.49 -1.82
N ALA A 9 3.87 3.42 -2.08
CA ALA A 9 3.89 2.23 -1.25
C ALA A 9 5.28 1.56 -1.25
N SER A 10 5.91 1.41 -2.41
CA SER A 10 7.22 0.76 -2.54
C SER A 10 8.32 1.55 -1.83
N GLN A 11 8.27 2.88 -1.89
CA GLN A 11 9.18 3.76 -1.13
C GLN A 11 9.02 3.55 0.38
N GLU A 12 7.78 3.50 0.86
CA GLU A 12 7.52 3.35 2.30
C GLU A 12 7.86 1.94 2.80
N PHE A 13 7.53 0.91 2.03
CA PHE A 13 7.98 -0.46 2.28
C PHE A 13 9.50 -0.57 2.31
N SER A 14 10.21 0.08 1.38
CA SER A 14 11.67 0.10 1.38
C SER A 14 12.24 0.77 2.63
N ARG A 15 11.65 1.91 3.02
CA ARG A 15 12.03 2.66 4.22
C ARG A 15 11.86 1.83 5.50
N LEU A 16 10.75 1.10 5.63
CA LEU A 16 10.43 0.33 6.83
C LEU A 16 11.16 -1.03 6.89
N SER A 17 11.35 -1.69 5.75
CA SER A 17 12.05 -2.99 5.68
C SER A 17 13.57 -2.86 5.69
N GLY A 18 14.12 -1.68 5.32
CA GLY A 18 15.55 -1.47 5.20
C GLY A 18 16.18 -2.11 3.95
N ARG A 19 15.36 -2.55 2.98
CA ARG A 19 15.80 -3.09 1.68
C ARG A 19 15.05 -2.43 0.53
N GLU A 20 15.57 -2.55 -0.68
CA GLU A 20 14.89 -2.02 -1.86
C GLU A 20 13.67 -2.87 -2.24
N ILE A 21 12.50 -2.23 -2.32
CA ILE A 21 11.26 -2.78 -2.85
C ILE A 21 10.86 -1.93 -4.06
N LYS A 22 10.74 -2.56 -5.22
CA LYS A 22 10.41 -1.85 -6.45
C LYS A 22 8.90 -1.73 -6.64
N ALA A 23 8.46 -0.69 -7.34
CA ALA A 23 7.04 -0.49 -7.65
C ALA A 23 6.46 -1.62 -8.51
N GLU A 24 7.29 -2.30 -9.32
CA GLU A 24 6.92 -3.47 -10.12
C GLU A 24 6.57 -4.71 -9.26
N ASP A 25 7.14 -4.79 -8.05
CA ASP A 25 6.84 -5.83 -7.06
C ASP A 25 5.57 -5.51 -6.23
N CYS A 26 4.94 -4.37 -6.48
CA CYS A 26 3.76 -3.90 -5.75
C CYS A 26 2.50 -4.02 -6.62
N PHE A 27 1.40 -4.44 -6.02
CA PHE A 27 0.11 -4.58 -6.68
C PHE A 27 -1.00 -3.91 -5.89
N VAL A 28 -1.96 -3.32 -6.61
CA VAL A 28 -3.12 -2.66 -6.02
C VAL A 28 -4.18 -3.72 -5.72
N VAL A 29 -4.56 -3.83 -4.45
CA VAL A 29 -5.57 -4.76 -3.95
C VAL A 29 -6.96 -4.14 -4.04
N TRP A 30 -7.06 -2.85 -3.74
CA TRP A 30 -8.31 -2.10 -3.85
C TRP A 30 -8.01 -0.66 -4.25
N PHE A 31 -8.93 -0.05 -5.00
CA PHE A 31 -8.83 1.34 -5.40
C PHE A 31 -10.20 2.00 -5.47
N SER A 32 -10.27 3.26 -5.04
CA SER A 32 -11.41 4.13 -5.28
C SER A 32 -10.96 5.55 -5.58
N LYS A 33 -11.75 6.24 -6.40
CA LYS A 33 -11.58 7.64 -6.77
C LYS A 33 -12.90 8.37 -6.57
N THR A 34 -12.85 9.54 -5.94
CA THR A 34 -13.99 10.44 -5.82
C THR A 34 -13.52 11.87 -6.07
N LEU A 35 -13.96 12.44 -7.19
CA LEU A 35 -13.54 13.76 -7.66
C LEU A 35 -12.00 13.88 -7.73
N GLN A 36 -11.40 14.85 -7.03
CA GLN A 36 -9.95 15.07 -6.91
C GLN A 36 -9.23 14.12 -5.94
N ASN A 37 -9.98 13.38 -5.12
CA ASN A 37 -9.44 12.48 -4.11
C ASN A 37 -9.34 11.04 -4.65
N TRP A 38 -8.34 10.30 -4.18
CA TRP A 38 -8.26 8.86 -4.44
C TRP A 38 -7.60 8.12 -3.29
N LYS A 39 -7.97 6.85 -3.13
CA LYS A 39 -7.39 5.96 -2.12
C LYS A 39 -7.08 4.62 -2.77
N ALA A 40 -5.91 4.07 -2.46
CA ALA A 40 -5.48 2.76 -2.92
C ALA A 40 -5.02 1.93 -1.71
N LEU A 41 -5.39 0.65 -1.69
CA LEU A 41 -4.74 -0.34 -0.85
C LEU A 41 -3.74 -1.10 -1.73
N VAL A 42 -2.47 -1.06 -1.36
CA VAL A 42 -1.35 -1.65 -2.09
C VAL A 42 -0.70 -2.72 -1.22
N SER A 43 -0.26 -3.81 -1.84
CA SER A 43 0.49 -4.88 -1.18
C SER A 43 1.67 -5.31 -2.04
N THR A 44 2.58 -6.09 -1.49
CA THR A 44 3.75 -6.64 -2.18
C THR A 44 3.98 -8.09 -1.76
N SER A 45 4.53 -8.91 -2.65
CA SER A 45 4.96 -10.27 -2.33
C SER A 45 6.37 -10.33 -1.70
N GLN A 46 7.08 -9.20 -1.66
CA GLN A 46 8.46 -9.13 -1.19
C GLN A 46 8.56 -9.10 0.33
N ILE A 47 7.49 -8.66 1.01
CA ILE A 47 7.40 -8.52 2.47
C ILE A 47 6.27 -9.40 3.00
N GLN A 48 6.49 -10.03 4.14
CA GLN A 48 5.46 -10.75 4.88
C GLN A 48 5.10 -10.03 6.18
N SER A 49 3.85 -10.21 6.64
CA SER A 49 3.32 -9.59 7.86
C SER A 49 4.02 -9.96 9.16
N ASP A 50 4.81 -11.03 9.17
CA ASP A 50 5.63 -11.45 10.29
C ASP A 50 6.97 -10.72 10.35
N GLU A 51 7.36 -10.02 9.28
CA GLU A 51 8.45 -9.05 9.32
C GLU A 51 8.05 -7.84 10.20
N LYS A 52 9.04 -7.08 10.66
CA LYS A 52 8.79 -5.85 11.43
C LYS A 52 8.01 -4.79 10.64
N CYS A 53 7.88 -4.96 9.33
CA CYS A 53 7.20 -4.05 8.42
C CYS A 53 5.90 -4.70 7.92
N GLY A 54 4.83 -3.91 7.85
CA GLY A 54 3.55 -4.40 7.33
C GLY A 54 3.59 -4.66 5.83
N ASP A 55 2.75 -5.58 5.36
CA ASP A 55 2.63 -6.01 3.95
C ASP A 55 1.49 -5.31 3.18
N TYR A 56 0.79 -4.37 3.83
CA TYR A 56 -0.19 -3.49 3.20
C TYR A 56 0.14 -2.02 3.43
N ALA A 57 -0.03 -1.21 2.39
CA ALA A 57 0.02 0.24 2.44
C ALA A 57 -1.31 0.82 1.94
N GLU A 58 -1.97 1.62 2.77
CA GLU A 58 -3.05 2.50 2.32
C GLU A 58 -2.44 3.82 1.85
N VAL A 59 -2.65 4.16 0.57
CA VAL A 59 -2.22 5.42 -0.02
C VAL A 59 -3.44 6.30 -0.23
N THR A 60 -3.54 7.39 0.52
CA THR A 60 -4.67 8.33 0.47
C THR A 60 -4.22 9.68 -0.06
N TYR A 61 -4.69 10.06 -1.24
CA TYR A 61 -4.44 11.38 -1.82
C TYR A 61 -5.60 12.33 -1.55
N ASN A 62 -5.29 13.44 -0.86
CA ASN A 62 -6.18 14.57 -0.67
C ASN A 62 -5.92 15.60 -1.77
N GLY A 63 -6.82 15.65 -2.76
CA GLY A 63 -6.72 16.56 -3.90
C GLY A 63 -6.98 18.02 -3.57
N ASP A 64 -7.69 18.32 -2.48
CA ASP A 64 -7.95 19.71 -2.04
C ASP A 64 -6.69 20.35 -1.45
N LYS A 65 -5.89 19.55 -0.76
CA LYS A 65 -4.62 19.97 -0.12
C LYS A 65 -3.37 19.58 -0.91
N ALA A 66 -3.53 18.84 -2.01
CA ALA A 66 -2.44 18.30 -2.83
C ALA A 66 -1.42 17.46 -2.03
N GLU A 67 -1.86 16.71 -1.04
CA GLU A 67 -1.01 15.90 -0.14
C GLU A 67 -1.37 14.42 -0.22
N THR A 68 -0.40 13.54 0.06
CA THR A 68 -0.62 12.09 0.08
C THR A 68 -0.16 11.52 1.41
N TYR A 69 -1.02 10.71 2.03
CA TYR A 69 -0.73 9.94 3.23
C TYR A 69 -0.45 8.49 2.83
N VAL A 70 0.49 7.85 3.54
CA VAL A 70 0.82 6.44 3.36
C VAL A 70 0.82 5.79 4.75
N ASP A 71 -0.17 4.94 5.00
CA ASP A 71 -0.32 4.21 6.26
C ASP A 71 0.01 2.73 6.02
N VAL A 72 0.89 2.14 6.84
CA VAL A 72 1.33 0.74 6.68
C VAL A 72 0.75 -0.15 7.77
N TYR A 73 0.20 -1.29 7.35
CA TYR A 73 -0.46 -2.27 8.22
C TYR A 73 0.13 -3.67 8.03
N ALA A 74 0.21 -4.43 9.12
CA ALA A 74 0.50 -5.86 9.08
C ALA A 74 -0.80 -6.66 9.10
N LYS A 75 -0.92 -7.65 8.21
CA LYS A 75 -2.03 -8.61 8.22
C LYS A 75 -1.91 -9.55 9.41
N VAL A 76 -2.87 -9.47 10.31
CA VAL A 76 -2.91 -10.29 11.54
C VAL A 76 -3.46 -11.70 11.28
N SER A 77 -4.43 -11.85 10.37
CA SER A 77 -5.02 -13.15 10.06
C SER A 77 -5.59 -13.21 8.65
N ASN A 78 -5.63 -14.42 8.08
CA ASN A 78 -6.36 -14.73 6.86
C ASN A 78 -7.08 -16.07 7.05
N ARG A 79 -8.41 -16.06 7.00
CA ARG A 79 -9.22 -17.26 7.11
C ARG A 79 -10.18 -17.32 5.94
N ALA A 80 -10.15 -18.43 5.21
CA ALA A 80 -11.18 -18.72 4.22
C ALA A 80 -12.48 -19.10 4.93
N ILE A 81 -13.55 -18.37 4.64
CA ILE A 81 -14.93 -18.70 5.03
C ILE A 81 -15.62 -19.21 3.77
N LYS A 82 -16.23 -20.39 3.85
CA LYS A 82 -17.07 -20.92 2.77
C LYS A 82 -18.48 -20.39 2.98
N ASP A 83 -19.18 -20.11 1.88
CA ASP A 83 -20.60 -19.73 1.89
C ASP A 83 -21.49 -20.80 2.54
#